data_AF-A0A6I8W9Y2-F1
#
_entry.id   AF-A0A6I8W9Y2-F1
#
_cell.length_a   1.000
_cell.length_b   1.000
_cell.length_c   1.000
_cell.angle_alpha   90.00
_cell.angle_beta   90.00
_cell.angle_gamma   90.00
#
_symmetry.space_group_name_H-M   'P 1'
#
loop_
_entity.id
_entity.type
_entity.pdbx_description
1 polymer ?
#
loop_
_entity_poly.entity_id
_entity_poly.type
_entity_poly.pdbx_seq_one_letter_code
_entity_poly.pdbx_strand_id
1 'polypeptide(L)'
;MPPLQNKILLLFACNILLAVYVSGGSNNKQQQHQQQNQEIWEQDLSDTFKIEGSDQGIQKVNLKCGSNSMNVMLETEKPFTGVMYTRGSFYKQTAPCFMKPTANQGARSLEMNFQLDQCQTLKDGDLYTNIVVIQNDPELITPGDSAFSLECDFRQPRSLDVEASMQARDRNPQKLRGARGGTRQRQ
;
A
#
# COMPACT_ATOMS: atom_id res chain seq x y z
N MET A 1 -32.67 -57.48 36.30
CA MET A 1 -31.77 -58.45 36.95
C MET A 1 -30.99 -59.18 35.85
N PRO A 2 -29.63 -59.22 35.89
CA PRO A 2 -28.77 -60.05 35.01
C PRO A 2 -28.79 -61.54 35.47
N PRO A 3 -28.16 -62.57 34.82
CA PRO A 3 -26.88 -62.62 34.04
C PRO A 3 -27.02 -63.39 32.67
N LEU A 4 -26.03 -63.90 31.89
CA LEU A 4 -24.58 -64.20 32.04
C LEU A 4 -23.72 -63.82 30.78
N GLN A 5 -22.50 -63.34 31.05
CA GLN A 5 -21.15 -63.72 30.55
C GLN A 5 -20.83 -64.33 29.15
N ASN A 6 -19.60 -63.99 28.72
CA ASN A 6 -18.65 -64.72 27.86
C ASN A 6 -18.90 -64.90 26.35
N LYS A 7 -18.39 -63.95 25.54
CA LYS A 7 -17.64 -64.22 24.29
C LYS A 7 -16.51 -63.19 24.04
N ILE A 8 -15.53 -63.16 24.94
CA ILE A 8 -14.16 -62.70 24.63
C ILE A 8 -13.37 -63.91 24.09
N LEU A 9 -12.31 -63.67 23.29
CA LEU A 9 -11.64 -64.62 22.37
C LEU A 9 -12.49 -65.00 21.15
N LEU A 10 -12.13 -64.43 19.98
CA LEU A 10 -11.96 -65.16 18.70
C LEU A 10 -11.60 -64.27 17.49
N LEU A 11 -11.62 -62.93 17.60
CA LEU A 11 -11.39 -62.03 16.45
C LEU A 11 -10.02 -61.30 16.42
N PHE A 12 -9.19 -61.41 17.46
CA PHE A 12 -7.85 -60.79 17.49
C PHE A 12 -6.72 -61.65 16.88
N ALA A 13 -7.04 -62.84 16.34
CA ALA A 13 -6.03 -63.75 15.79
C ALA A 13 -5.67 -63.51 14.31
N CYS A 14 -6.42 -62.69 13.57
CA CYS A 14 -6.29 -62.57 12.11
C CYS A 14 -5.39 -61.42 11.61
N ASN A 15 -4.83 -60.58 12.50
CA ASN A 15 -4.04 -59.39 12.12
C ASN A 15 -2.54 -59.48 12.46
N ILE A 16 -2.04 -60.58 13.03
CA ILE A 16 -0.62 -60.75 13.41
C ILE A 16 0.10 -61.80 12.52
N LEU A 17 -0.42 -62.05 11.31
CA LEU A 17 0.15 -63.01 10.34
C LEU A 17 0.75 -62.37 9.08
N LEU A 18 0.87 -61.03 9.03
CA LEU A 18 1.54 -60.31 7.93
C LEU A 18 2.78 -59.51 8.37
N ALA A 19 3.15 -59.54 9.65
CA ALA A 19 4.22 -58.71 10.21
C ALA A 19 5.61 -59.37 10.32
N VAL A 20 5.79 -60.63 9.86
CA VAL A 20 6.98 -61.45 10.17
C VAL A 20 7.69 -62.02 8.92
N TYR A 21 7.24 -61.69 7.71
CA TYR A 21 7.88 -62.15 6.47
C TYR A 21 8.47 -60.99 5.68
N VAL A 22 9.76 -61.10 5.38
CA VAL A 22 10.67 -60.16 4.66
C VAL A 22 11.46 -59.20 5.56
N SER A 23 12.63 -59.68 5.96
CA SER A 23 13.81 -58.87 6.25
C SER A 23 14.99 -59.49 5.49
N GLY A 24 15.58 -58.76 4.55
CA GLY A 24 16.76 -59.21 3.80
C GLY A 24 16.75 -58.82 2.31
N GLY A 25 17.46 -57.74 1.96
CA GLY A 25 17.67 -57.32 0.57
C GLY A 25 18.13 -55.87 0.46
N SER A 26 19.42 -55.65 0.22
CA SER A 26 20.02 -54.31 0.11
C SER A 26 19.60 -53.58 -1.17
N ASN A 27 19.15 -52.33 -1.07
CA ASN A 27 19.82 -51.16 -1.66
C ASN A 27 19.04 -49.84 -1.49
N ASN A 28 19.76 -48.72 -1.58
CA ASN A 28 19.24 -47.36 -1.40
C ASN A 28 18.30 -46.87 -2.51
N LYS A 29 17.50 -45.84 -2.17
CA LYS A 29 16.60 -45.02 -3.01
C LYS A 29 15.32 -45.69 -3.52
N GLN A 30 14.19 -45.43 -2.84
CA GLN A 30 12.87 -45.07 -3.43
C GLN A 30 11.76 -44.91 -2.36
N GLN A 31 11.86 -43.90 -1.48
CA GLN A 31 10.75 -43.44 -0.63
C GLN A 31 10.77 -41.92 -0.45
N GLN A 32 10.69 -41.18 -1.55
CA GLN A 32 10.54 -39.70 -1.58
C GLN A 32 10.05 -39.29 -2.98
N HIS A 33 8.74 -39.42 -3.27
CA HIS A 33 8.13 -38.92 -4.53
C HIS A 33 6.58 -38.87 -4.55
N GLN A 34 5.90 -38.88 -3.40
CA GLN A 34 4.42 -38.78 -3.34
C GLN A 34 3.88 -37.63 -2.48
N GLN A 35 4.74 -36.78 -1.91
CA GLN A 35 4.32 -35.53 -1.24
C GLN A 35 4.64 -34.26 -2.05
N GLN A 36 5.44 -34.35 -3.12
CA GLN A 36 5.91 -33.17 -3.87
C GLN A 36 4.91 -32.56 -4.86
N ASN A 37 3.75 -33.16 -5.12
CA ASN A 37 2.86 -32.72 -6.21
C ASN A 37 1.70 -31.80 -5.76
N GLN A 38 1.70 -31.30 -4.52
CA GLN A 38 0.74 -30.29 -4.04
C GLN A 38 1.39 -28.95 -3.67
N GLU A 39 2.70 -28.90 -3.43
CA GLU A 39 3.44 -27.67 -3.08
C GLU A 39 4.03 -26.92 -4.30
N ILE A 40 3.83 -27.42 -5.52
CA ILE A 40 4.35 -26.80 -6.76
C ILE A 40 3.47 -25.63 -7.25
N TRP A 41 2.20 -25.57 -6.84
CA TRP A 41 1.24 -24.55 -7.30
C TRP A 41 1.02 -23.39 -6.32
N GLU A 42 1.61 -23.47 -5.12
CA GLU A 42 1.67 -22.39 -4.13
C GLU A 42 3.11 -21.85 -3.98
N GLN A 43 3.95 -22.02 -5.00
CA GLN A 43 5.17 -21.23 -5.11
C GLN A 43 4.80 -19.76 -5.27
N ASP A 44 5.08 -19.00 -4.22
CA ASP A 44 4.82 -17.57 -4.13
C ASP A 44 5.54 -16.80 -5.25
N LEU A 45 4.80 -16.51 -6.32
CA LEU A 45 5.30 -15.73 -7.44
C LEU A 45 5.54 -14.26 -7.08
N SER A 46 5.13 -13.79 -5.88
CA SER A 46 5.42 -12.43 -5.43
C SER A 46 6.90 -12.21 -5.09
N ASP A 47 7.61 -13.26 -4.67
CA ASP A 47 9.06 -13.19 -4.37
C ASP A 47 9.95 -13.62 -5.56
N THR A 48 9.43 -14.45 -6.47
CA THR A 48 10.20 -14.92 -7.64
C THR A 48 10.16 -13.92 -8.80
N PHE A 49 9.03 -13.25 -9.03
CA PHE A 49 8.99 -12.06 -9.89
C PHE A 49 9.39 -10.83 -9.08
N LYS A 50 10.71 -10.70 -8.86
CA LYS A 50 11.30 -9.37 -8.65
C LYS A 50 11.08 -8.55 -9.92
N ILE A 51 9.94 -7.87 -10.00
CA ILE A 51 9.77 -6.73 -10.90
C ILE A 51 10.67 -5.63 -10.34
N GLU A 52 11.95 -5.72 -10.69
CA GLU A 52 12.83 -4.55 -10.72
C GLU A 52 12.14 -3.58 -11.68
N GLY A 53 11.49 -2.57 -11.12
CA GLY A 53 10.54 -1.72 -11.86
C GLY A 53 11.19 -1.16 -13.12
N SER A 54 10.67 -1.56 -14.28
CA SER A 54 11.16 -1.06 -15.56
C SER A 54 10.82 0.42 -15.64
N ASP A 55 11.83 1.28 -15.54
CA ASP A 55 11.73 2.72 -15.76
C ASP A 55 11.62 3.09 -17.25
N GLN A 56 11.64 2.10 -18.16
CA GLN A 56 11.65 2.34 -19.60
C GLN A 56 10.44 3.16 -20.07
N GLY A 57 10.72 4.36 -20.59
CA GLY A 57 9.73 5.33 -21.05
C GLY A 57 9.13 6.21 -19.95
N ILE A 58 9.39 5.92 -18.68
CA ILE A 58 9.06 6.77 -17.52
C ILE A 58 10.17 7.82 -17.38
N GLN A 59 9.82 9.08 -17.57
CA GLN A 59 10.75 10.19 -17.36
C GLN A 59 10.85 10.57 -15.88
N LYS A 60 9.73 10.48 -15.14
CA LYS A 60 9.65 10.87 -13.73
C LYS A 60 8.42 10.30 -13.05
N VAL A 61 8.57 9.92 -11.78
CA VAL A 61 7.46 9.77 -10.84
C VAL A 61 7.72 10.69 -9.66
N ASN A 62 6.75 11.53 -9.30
CA ASN A 62 6.90 12.52 -8.24
C ASN A 62 5.73 12.45 -7.25
N LEU A 63 6.02 12.15 -5.98
CA LEU A 63 5.09 12.20 -4.87
C LEU A 63 5.11 13.58 -4.19
N LYS A 64 3.94 14.14 -3.88
CA LYS A 64 3.75 15.28 -2.98
C LYS A 64 2.81 14.88 -1.86
N CYS A 65 3.29 14.93 -0.62
CA CYS A 65 2.51 14.70 0.58
C CYS A 65 1.91 16.03 1.08
N GLY A 66 0.60 16.19 0.87
CA GLY A 66 -0.21 17.25 1.49
C GLY A 66 -0.54 16.93 2.95
N SER A 67 -1.35 17.77 3.61
CA SER A 67 -1.75 17.54 5.01
C SER A 67 -2.72 16.37 5.21
N ASN A 68 -3.50 16.00 4.18
CA ASN A 68 -4.39 14.84 4.19
C ASN A 68 -4.47 14.14 2.82
N SER A 69 -3.46 14.28 1.96
CA SER A 69 -3.47 13.67 0.62
C SER A 69 -2.09 13.29 0.09
N MET A 70 -2.09 12.28 -0.79
CA MET A 70 -0.98 11.96 -1.68
C MET A 70 -1.32 12.41 -3.09
N ASN A 71 -0.41 13.16 -3.70
CA ASN A 71 -0.48 13.57 -5.10
C ASN A 71 0.71 12.97 -5.86
N VAL A 72 0.41 12.10 -6.82
CA VAL A 72 1.37 11.35 -7.63
C VAL A 72 1.30 11.90 -9.05
N MET A 73 2.43 12.38 -9.55
CA MET A 73 2.57 12.83 -10.93
C MET A 73 3.51 11.88 -11.68
N LEU A 74 3.01 11.27 -12.74
CA LEU A 74 3.78 10.50 -13.72
C LEU A 74 4.09 11.40 -14.92
N GLU A 75 5.35 11.44 -15.34
CA GLU A 75 5.82 12.04 -16.59
C GLU A 75 6.51 10.96 -17.45
N THR A 76 6.24 10.94 -18.75
CA THR A 76 6.70 9.90 -19.70
C THR A 76 7.27 10.53 -20.98
N GLU A 77 8.28 9.88 -21.57
CA GLU A 77 8.97 10.40 -22.77
C GLU A 77 8.03 10.48 -23.99
N LYS A 78 7.20 9.45 -24.15
CA LYS A 78 6.20 9.28 -25.20
C LYS A 78 4.80 9.37 -24.57
N PRO A 79 3.75 9.70 -25.34
CA PRO A 79 2.38 9.65 -24.82
C PRO A 79 2.06 8.28 -24.22
N PHE A 80 1.83 8.24 -22.91
CA PHE A 80 1.40 7.05 -22.19
C PHE A 80 -0.07 6.77 -22.51
N THR A 81 -0.39 5.52 -22.85
CA THR A 81 -1.74 5.03 -23.18
C THR A 81 -2.29 4.02 -22.18
N GLY A 82 -1.46 3.58 -21.24
CA GLY A 82 -1.80 2.57 -20.24
C GLY A 82 -2.57 3.13 -19.04
N VAL A 83 -2.39 2.51 -17.89
CA VAL A 83 -3.14 2.80 -16.65
C VAL A 83 -2.22 2.97 -15.45
N MET A 84 -2.58 3.85 -14.53
CA MET A 84 -1.90 4.07 -13.25
C MET A 84 -2.88 3.84 -12.11
N TYR A 85 -2.59 2.94 -11.18
CA TYR A 85 -3.52 2.56 -10.12
C TYR A 85 -2.82 2.19 -8.82
N THR A 86 -3.52 2.36 -7.70
CA THR A 86 -3.06 1.87 -6.39
C THR A 86 -3.29 0.36 -6.25
N ARG A 87 -2.41 -0.34 -5.52
CA ARG A 87 -2.51 -1.80 -5.31
C ARG A 87 -3.91 -2.20 -4.85
N GLY A 88 -4.48 -3.20 -5.51
CA GLY A 88 -5.86 -3.67 -5.26
C GLY A 88 -6.98 -2.80 -5.85
N SER A 89 -6.68 -1.74 -6.61
CA SER A 89 -7.68 -0.86 -7.21
C SER A 89 -7.94 -1.11 -8.71
N PHE A 90 -7.15 -1.97 -9.37
CA PHE A 90 -7.25 -2.28 -10.81
C PHE A 90 -8.68 -2.60 -11.25
N TYR A 91 -9.31 -3.62 -10.64
CA TYR A 91 -10.65 -4.08 -11.02
C TYR A 91 -11.78 -3.05 -10.80
N LYS A 92 -11.56 -2.02 -9.97
CA LYS A 92 -12.57 -0.97 -9.76
C LYS A 92 -12.61 0.01 -10.94
N GLN A 93 -11.47 0.24 -11.59
CA GLN A 93 -11.30 1.19 -12.70
C GLN A 93 -11.83 2.62 -12.43
N THR A 94 -11.93 3.03 -11.16
CA THR A 94 -12.48 4.33 -10.74
C THR A 94 -11.43 5.24 -10.10
N ALA A 95 -11.51 6.51 -10.46
CA ALA A 95 -10.84 7.58 -9.73
C ALA A 95 -11.33 7.65 -8.26
N PRO A 96 -10.50 8.11 -7.31
CA PRO A 96 -9.13 8.60 -7.50
C PRO A 96 -8.08 7.48 -7.54
N CYS A 97 -8.47 6.22 -7.30
CA CYS A 97 -7.53 5.12 -7.05
C CYS A 97 -7.02 4.41 -8.33
N PHE A 98 -7.62 4.73 -9.48
CA PHE A 98 -7.27 4.27 -10.81
C PHE A 98 -7.42 5.44 -11.79
N MET A 99 -6.39 5.69 -12.58
CA MET A 99 -6.29 6.78 -13.54
C MET A 99 -5.84 6.25 -14.89
N LYS A 100 -6.39 6.82 -15.96
CA LYS A 100 -5.95 6.58 -17.34
C LYS A 100 -6.01 7.89 -18.12
N PRO A 101 -5.24 8.05 -19.21
CA PRO A 101 -5.39 9.18 -20.13
C PRO A 101 -6.84 9.28 -20.64
N THR A 102 -7.36 10.51 -20.70
CA THR A 102 -8.70 10.78 -21.25
C THR A 102 -8.70 10.88 -22.78
N ALA A 103 -7.53 11.07 -23.38
CA ALA A 103 -7.34 11.20 -24.82
C ALA A 103 -6.87 9.88 -25.45
N ASN A 104 -7.43 9.52 -26.60
CA ASN A 104 -7.12 8.26 -27.30
C ASN A 104 -5.64 8.16 -27.72
N GLN A 105 -4.98 9.28 -28.01
CA GLN A 105 -3.55 9.36 -28.31
C GLN A 105 -2.64 9.30 -27.07
N GLY A 106 -3.19 9.08 -25.88
CA GLY A 106 -2.44 9.08 -24.62
C GLY A 106 -2.09 10.49 -24.12
N ALA A 107 -1.31 10.55 -23.04
CA ALA A 107 -0.80 11.78 -22.44
C ALA A 107 0.64 11.58 -21.94
N ARG A 108 1.50 12.61 -22.05
CA ARG A 108 2.85 12.55 -21.47
C ARG A 108 2.88 12.72 -19.95
N SER A 109 1.80 13.24 -19.38
CA SER A 109 1.63 13.43 -17.94
C SER A 109 0.31 12.81 -17.48
N LEU A 110 0.34 12.15 -16.32
CA LEU A 110 -0.85 11.61 -15.66
C LEU A 110 -0.76 11.88 -14.17
N GLU A 111 -1.84 12.43 -13.60
CA GLU A 111 -1.93 12.80 -12.19
C GLU A 111 -2.91 11.89 -11.45
N MET A 112 -2.56 11.50 -10.23
CA MET A 112 -3.44 10.81 -9.30
C MET A 112 -3.38 11.52 -7.95
N ASN A 113 -4.55 11.88 -7.40
CA ASN A 113 -4.65 12.60 -6.13
C ASN A 113 -5.70 11.92 -5.25
N PHE A 114 -5.30 11.37 -4.11
CA PHE A 114 -6.17 10.66 -3.18
C PHE A 114 -5.90 11.05 -1.72
N GLN A 115 -6.91 10.91 -0.87
CA GLN A 115 -6.78 11.19 0.57
C GLN A 115 -6.04 10.06 1.29
N LEU A 116 -5.41 10.36 2.43
CA LEU A 116 -4.61 9.40 3.20
C LEU A 116 -5.41 8.21 3.77
N ASP A 117 -6.73 8.32 3.86
CA ASP A 117 -7.67 7.26 4.26
C ASP A 117 -8.26 6.47 3.07
N GLN A 118 -7.89 6.84 1.84
CA GLN A 118 -8.40 6.25 0.61
C GLN A 118 -7.40 5.29 -0.04
N CYS A 119 -7.85 4.61 -1.10
CA CYS A 119 -7.02 3.81 -2.00
C CYS A 119 -6.16 2.73 -1.33
N GLN A 120 -6.63 2.17 -0.21
CA GLN A 120 -5.95 1.10 0.54
C GLN A 120 -4.58 1.53 1.11
N THR A 121 -4.41 2.83 1.37
CA THR A 121 -3.23 3.39 2.05
C THR A 121 -3.11 2.78 3.44
N LEU A 122 -1.95 2.22 3.75
CA LEU A 122 -1.62 1.69 5.06
C LEU A 122 -1.13 2.83 5.96
N LYS A 123 -1.50 2.79 7.24
CA LYS A 123 -1.13 3.80 8.24
C LYS A 123 -0.43 3.11 9.42
N ASP A 124 0.75 3.60 9.77
CA ASP A 124 1.51 3.23 10.97
C ASP A 124 1.92 4.48 11.74
N GLY A 125 1.19 4.82 12.81
CA GLY A 125 1.33 6.10 13.49
C GLY A 125 1.07 7.27 12.54
N ASP A 126 2.09 8.09 12.29
CA ASP A 126 2.06 9.21 11.33
C ASP A 126 2.83 8.91 10.02
N LEU A 127 3.12 7.62 9.76
CA LEU A 127 3.61 7.12 8.48
C LEU A 127 2.43 6.61 7.64
N TYR A 128 2.36 7.02 6.38
CA TYR A 128 1.37 6.55 5.41
C TYR A 128 2.07 5.96 4.19
N THR A 129 1.72 4.73 3.81
CA THR A 129 2.33 4.02 2.69
C THR A 129 1.29 3.47 1.71
N ASN A 130 1.63 3.49 0.43
CA ASN A 130 0.81 2.91 -0.65
C ASN A 130 1.74 2.37 -1.74
N ILE A 131 1.22 1.57 -2.68
CA ILE A 131 1.97 1.12 -3.86
C ILE A 131 1.16 1.55 -5.10
N VAL A 132 1.76 2.39 -5.95
CA VAL A 132 1.20 2.72 -7.26
C VAL A 132 1.85 1.87 -8.33
N VAL A 133 1.01 1.20 -9.12
CA VAL A 133 1.38 0.42 -10.30
C VAL A 133 1.11 1.25 -11.54
N ILE A 134 2.06 1.24 -12.47
CA ILE A 134 1.98 1.83 -13.80
C ILE A 134 2.09 0.68 -14.79
N GLN A 135 1.01 0.42 -15.52
CA GLN A 135 0.88 -0.65 -16.49
C GLN A 135 0.82 -0.02 -17.88
N ASN A 136 1.72 -0.42 -18.80
CA ASN A 136 1.84 0.24 -20.10
C ASN A 136 0.71 -0.13 -21.07
N ASP A 137 0.20 -1.35 -20.94
CA ASP A 137 -0.99 -1.85 -21.61
C ASP A 137 -2.17 -1.86 -20.62
N PRO A 138 -3.38 -1.43 -21.00
CA PRO A 138 -4.53 -1.37 -20.09
C PRO A 138 -5.15 -2.74 -19.74
N GLU A 139 -4.85 -3.79 -20.51
CA GLU A 139 -5.46 -5.13 -20.39
C GLU A 139 -4.46 -6.20 -19.93
N LEU A 140 -3.20 -6.08 -20.33
CA LEU A 140 -2.15 -7.09 -20.11
C LEU A 140 -1.02 -6.57 -19.20
N ILE A 141 -0.51 -7.45 -18.33
CA ILE A 141 0.74 -7.20 -17.60
C ILE A 141 1.91 -7.49 -18.53
N THR A 142 2.85 -6.55 -18.63
CA THR A 142 4.02 -6.59 -19.50
C THR A 142 5.32 -6.43 -18.70
N PRO A 143 6.47 -6.92 -19.21
CA PRO A 143 7.77 -6.71 -18.54
C PRO A 143 8.21 -5.24 -18.43
N GLY A 144 7.53 -4.31 -19.12
CA GLY A 144 7.79 -2.87 -19.00
C GLY A 144 7.06 -2.21 -17.84
N ASP A 145 6.16 -2.91 -17.17
CA ASP A 145 5.34 -2.36 -16.09
C ASP A 145 6.15 -2.12 -14.82
N SER A 146 5.69 -1.17 -14.01
CA SER A 146 6.43 -0.67 -12.85
C SER A 146 5.53 -0.53 -11.63
N ALA A 147 6.11 -0.75 -10.45
CA ALA A 147 5.45 -0.53 -9.17
C ALA A 147 6.34 0.33 -8.25
N PHE A 148 5.79 1.42 -7.74
CA PHE A 148 6.48 2.39 -6.90
C PHE A 148 5.87 2.39 -5.49
N SER A 149 6.70 2.21 -4.47
CA SER A 149 6.31 2.44 -3.08
C SER A 149 6.21 3.94 -2.83
N LEU A 150 5.07 4.38 -2.30
CA LEU A 150 4.81 5.74 -1.88
C LEU A 150 4.90 5.81 -0.37
N GLU A 151 5.56 6.84 0.14
CA GLU A 151 5.73 7.06 1.57
C GLU A 151 5.54 8.54 1.92
N CYS A 152 4.65 8.80 2.89
CA CYS A 152 4.49 10.10 3.52
C CYS A 152 4.72 9.93 5.03
N ASP A 153 5.94 10.21 5.49
CA ASP A 153 6.28 10.27 6.91
C ASP A 153 6.04 11.69 7.44
N PHE A 154 5.09 11.84 8.37
CA PHE A 154 4.83 13.09 9.10
C PHE A 154 5.42 13.10 10.52
N ARG A 155 6.06 12.01 10.97
CA ARG A 155 6.76 11.94 12.27
C ARG A 155 7.97 12.87 12.31
N GLN A 156 8.53 13.18 11.14
CA GLN A 156 9.61 14.15 10.97
C GLN A 156 9.00 15.52 10.62
N PRO A 157 8.90 16.48 11.55
CA PRO A 157 8.44 17.82 11.22
C PRO A 157 9.42 18.47 10.22
N ARG A 158 8.90 18.91 9.07
CA ARG A 158 9.69 19.72 8.14
C ARG A 158 10.08 21.02 8.86
N SER A 159 11.38 21.25 9.03
CA SER A 159 11.92 22.47 9.65
C SER A 159 11.66 23.68 8.75
N LEU A 160 10.48 24.28 8.94
CA LEU A 160 10.06 25.54 8.33
C LEU A 160 10.05 26.59 9.44
N ASP A 161 11.12 27.38 9.51
CA ASP A 161 11.16 28.57 10.35
C ASP A 161 10.21 29.62 9.75
N VAL A 162 8.98 29.67 10.25
CA VAL A 162 7.95 30.61 9.79
C VAL A 162 8.15 31.95 10.50
N GLU A 163 8.86 32.87 9.86
CA GLU A 163 9.04 34.24 10.36
C GLU A 163 7.75 35.08 10.19
N ALA A 164 6.89 35.04 11.21
CA ALA A 164 5.62 35.76 11.21
C ALA A 164 5.80 37.24 11.63
N SER A 165 6.09 38.12 10.67
CA SER A 165 6.15 39.57 10.92
C SER A 165 4.75 40.19 11.13
N MET A 166 4.31 40.28 12.38
CA MET A 166 3.08 40.99 12.73
C MET A 166 3.27 42.52 12.65
N GLN A 167 2.83 43.14 11.55
CA GLN A 167 2.73 44.60 11.46
C GLN A 167 1.53 45.11 12.30
N ALA A 168 1.75 45.29 13.60
CA ALA A 168 0.83 46.05 14.43
C ALA A 168 0.81 47.51 13.94
N ARG A 169 -0.33 47.95 13.37
CA ARG A 169 -0.53 49.37 13.05
C ARG A 169 -0.63 50.15 14.36
N ASP A 170 0.37 50.98 14.64
CA ASP A 170 0.34 51.93 15.76
C ASP A 170 -0.90 52.81 15.68
N ARG A 171 -1.86 52.53 16.56
CA ARG A 171 -3.01 53.41 16.78
C ARG A 171 -2.54 54.59 17.61
N ASN A 172 -2.12 55.66 16.93
CA ASN A 172 -1.83 56.96 17.54
C ASN A 172 -2.99 57.36 18.49
N PRO A 173 -2.75 57.44 19.82
CA PRO A 173 -3.81 57.74 20.78
C PRO A 173 -4.14 59.24 20.74
N GLN A 174 -5.05 59.63 19.84
CA GLN A 174 -5.60 60.99 19.80
C GLN A 174 -6.46 61.29 21.04
N LYS A 175 -5.77 61.67 22.12
CA LYS A 175 -6.09 62.83 22.98
C LYS A 175 -7.59 63.07 23.26
N LEU A 176 -8.22 62.16 23.99
CA LEU A 176 -9.45 62.43 24.75
C LEU A 176 -9.14 63.35 25.95
N ARG A 177 -8.84 64.63 25.70
CA ARG A 177 -8.88 65.67 26.74
C ARG A 177 -10.32 66.13 26.91
N GLY A 178 -11.00 65.57 27.90
CA GLY A 178 -12.31 66.06 28.32
C GLY A 178 -12.22 67.49 28.84
N ALA A 179 -13.10 68.37 28.34
CA ALA A 179 -13.27 69.71 28.90
C ALA A 179 -14.07 69.61 30.20
N ARG A 180 -13.45 70.01 31.32
CA ARG A 180 -14.13 70.29 32.60
C ARG A 180 -13.74 71.71 33.05
N GLY A 181 -14.64 72.34 33.81
CA GLY A 181 -14.62 73.76 34.18
C GLY A 181 -13.26 74.29 34.67
N GLY A 182 -13.00 75.59 34.58
CA GLY A 182 -13.96 76.67 34.68
C GLY A 182 -13.83 77.31 36.06
N THR A 183 -12.91 78.26 36.18
CA THR A 183 -12.77 79.08 37.40
C THR A 183 -12.52 80.53 37.03
N ARG A 184 -13.28 81.39 37.70
CA ARG A 184 -13.38 82.84 37.54
C ARG A 184 -12.33 83.51 38.41
N GLN A 185 -11.58 84.48 37.90
CA GLN A 185 -10.89 85.47 38.76
C GLN A 185 -11.28 86.90 38.38
N ARG A 186 -11.44 87.71 39.42
CA ARG A 186 -11.66 89.16 39.36
C ARG A 186 -10.31 89.85 39.18
N GLN A 187 -10.29 90.90 38.38
CA GLN A 187 -9.99 92.26 38.85
C GLN A 187 -10.90 93.23 38.09
#